data_AF-A0A928EK86-F1
#
_entry.id   AF-A0A928EK86-F1
#
_cell.length_a   1.000
_cell.length_b   1.000
_cell.length_c   1.000
_cell.angle_alpha   90.00
_cell.angle_beta   90.00
_cell.angle_gamma   90.00
#
_symmetry.space_group_name_H-M   'P 1'
#
loop_
_entity.id
_entity.type
_entity.pdbx_description
1 polymer ?
#
loop_
_entity_poly.entity_id
_entity_poly.type
_entity_poly.pdbx_seq_one_letter_code
_entity_poly.pdbx_strand_id
1 'polypeptide(L)'
;MYTRNDIITEERLSELERIREQKREERFAALVPKMGEAAVDEVRKIYKMFTIDMLIWYAGLWEPEIGGFYFSNSARDHEGFLPDLESTSQAVGFITAMCALGDDDKDTYILPWPKRFQEKISNFAYNLQDEDGYFYHPQWGKEISPTRRGRDCGWAWRLIEPLGKKCKYLRPTQRAKQEGTPPPTFPDYLQSTDALREWLSTRDIEHNSYPFGNLINSTGGQFVAAGDEYVKILVDYLNSHNREDNGLWEPQVNYASVNGLMKLGMVYPGLNGATLPHPDKSFESAVAAVVSDEEVTFACQFYNAWAATQACLRSMELEGDKEKAEKYRARLREVAPEMIRVTGEKIALTAVGDGSFAYFTAASGKTCPHSQGAWVALHGVREGDVNGNGCSTRAPLRHMFKAFGVDMPPFFTEEDAEFFFELLDARVPVPKKPNPELEKEKQEV
;
A
#
# COMPACT_ATOMS: atom_id res chain seq x y z
N MET A 1 13.50 -25.86 6.82
CA MET A 1 13.51 -24.45 6.39
C MET A 1 14.69 -24.33 5.46
N TYR A 2 14.47 -24.09 4.17
CA TYR A 2 15.59 -23.89 3.25
C TYR A 2 16.36 -22.65 3.69
N THR A 3 17.64 -22.81 3.98
CA THR A 3 18.55 -21.68 4.15
C THR A 3 18.86 -21.08 2.78
N ARG A 4 19.33 -19.84 2.74
CA ARG A 4 19.80 -19.18 1.51
C ARG A 4 20.74 -20.08 0.70
N ASN A 5 21.60 -20.83 1.38
CA ASN A 5 22.60 -21.72 0.76
C ASN A 5 22.02 -23.04 0.23
N ASP A 6 20.81 -23.43 0.66
CA ASP A 6 20.16 -24.65 0.19
C ASP A 6 19.50 -24.46 -1.18
N ILE A 7 19.37 -23.21 -1.65
CA ILE A 7 18.55 -22.88 -2.81
C ILE A 7 19.34 -22.21 -3.94
N ILE A 8 20.41 -21.46 -3.62
CA ILE A 8 21.19 -20.74 -4.62
C ILE A 8 22.68 -20.81 -4.31
N THR A 9 23.50 -20.98 -5.35
CA THR A 9 24.96 -20.95 -5.22
C THR A 9 25.46 -19.51 -5.09
N GLU A 10 26.58 -19.31 -4.40
CA GLU A 10 27.25 -18.00 -4.32
C GLU A 10 27.62 -17.45 -5.70
N GLU A 11 27.94 -18.34 -6.65
CA GLU A 11 28.21 -17.97 -8.05
C GLU A 11 26.98 -17.34 -8.71
N ARG A 12 25.80 -17.98 -8.57
CA ARG A 12 24.56 -17.46 -9.14
C ARG A 12 24.13 -16.15 -8.47
N LEU A 13 24.30 -16.02 -7.16
CA LEU A 13 24.06 -14.76 -6.44
C LEU A 13 24.93 -13.63 -6.95
N SER A 14 26.22 -13.90 -7.15
CA SER A 14 27.18 -12.93 -7.67
C SER A 14 26.85 -12.51 -9.10
N GLU A 15 26.40 -13.44 -9.93
CA GLU A 15 25.93 -13.16 -11.29
C GLU A 15 24.71 -12.23 -11.30
N LEU A 16 23.68 -12.53 -10.49
CA LEU A 16 22.47 -11.71 -10.38
C LEU A 16 22.81 -10.29 -9.91
N GLU A 17 23.68 -10.14 -8.89
CA GLU A 17 24.09 -8.81 -8.41
C GLU A 17 24.82 -8.00 -9.49
N ARG A 18 25.70 -8.65 -10.28
CA ARG A 18 26.38 -7.99 -11.40
C ARG A 18 25.40 -7.47 -12.44
N ILE A 19 24.38 -8.27 -12.79
CA ILE A 19 23.33 -7.88 -13.76
C ILE A 19 22.49 -6.73 -13.19
N ARG A 20 22.12 -6.80 -11.91
CA ARG A 20 21.37 -5.73 -11.22
C ARG A 20 22.12 -4.40 -11.26
N GLU A 21 23.40 -4.38 -10.87
CA GLU A 21 24.18 -3.14 -10.81
C GLU A 21 24.35 -2.50 -12.19
N GLN A 22 24.60 -3.31 -13.23
CA GLN A 22 24.67 -2.81 -14.59
C GLN A 22 23.36 -2.14 -15.04
N LYS A 23 22.22 -2.85 -14.92
CA LYS A 23 20.91 -2.32 -15.32
C LYS A 23 20.51 -1.10 -14.47
N ARG A 24 20.93 -1.05 -13.20
CA ARG A 24 20.65 0.05 -12.27
C ARG A 24 21.33 1.35 -12.70
N GLU A 25 22.61 1.32 -13.04
CA GLU A 25 23.31 2.55 -13.44
C GLU A 25 22.79 3.13 -14.76
N GLU A 26 22.42 2.27 -15.72
CA GLU A 26 21.75 2.70 -16.95
C GLU A 26 20.43 3.43 -16.65
N ARG A 27 19.62 2.88 -15.74
CA ARG A 27 18.33 3.48 -15.31
C ARG A 27 18.53 4.81 -14.58
N PHE A 28 19.51 4.90 -13.69
CA PHE A 28 19.77 6.13 -12.93
C PHE A 28 20.33 7.26 -13.78
N ALA A 29 21.18 6.97 -14.77
CA ALA A 29 21.64 7.98 -15.72
C ALA A 29 20.46 8.66 -16.46
N ALA A 30 19.41 7.91 -16.78
CA ALA A 30 18.21 8.44 -17.43
C ALA A 30 17.35 9.36 -16.52
N LEU A 31 17.52 9.28 -15.20
CA LEU A 31 16.73 10.05 -14.23
C LEU A 31 17.35 11.41 -13.91
N VAL A 32 18.67 11.58 -14.10
CA VAL A 32 19.40 12.82 -13.79
C VAL A 32 18.77 14.06 -14.44
N PRO A 33 18.35 14.07 -15.73
CA PRO A 33 17.73 15.25 -16.34
C PRO A 33 16.40 15.67 -15.72
N LYS A 34 15.72 14.77 -15.00
CA LYS A 34 14.39 15.01 -14.42
C LYS A 34 14.44 15.34 -12.93
N MET A 35 15.28 14.63 -12.19
CA MET A 35 15.38 14.72 -10.73
C MET A 35 16.55 15.59 -10.25
N GLY A 36 17.59 15.74 -11.08
CA GLY A 36 18.87 16.32 -10.68
C GLY A 36 19.81 15.29 -10.04
N GLU A 37 21.11 15.51 -10.20
CA GLU A 37 22.15 14.56 -9.77
C GLU A 37 22.10 14.26 -8.27
N ALA A 38 22.00 15.29 -7.43
CA ALA A 38 21.93 15.12 -5.97
C ALA A 38 20.72 14.28 -5.51
N ALA A 39 19.55 14.46 -6.12
CA ALA A 39 18.38 13.66 -5.80
C ALA A 39 18.57 12.19 -6.24
N VAL A 40 19.12 11.97 -7.43
CA VAL A 40 19.43 10.61 -7.92
C VAL A 40 20.44 9.92 -7.01
N ASP A 41 21.47 10.60 -6.54
CA ASP A 41 22.47 10.03 -5.63
C ASP A 41 21.87 9.55 -4.31
N GLU A 42 20.92 10.29 -3.73
CA GLU A 42 20.21 9.82 -2.53
C GLU A 42 19.32 8.61 -2.83
N VAL A 43 18.66 8.58 -4.00
CA VAL A 43 17.91 7.40 -4.46
C VAL A 43 18.83 6.18 -4.61
N ARG A 44 20.06 6.35 -5.13
CA ARG A 44 21.03 5.25 -5.24
C ARG A 44 21.30 4.61 -3.88
N LYS A 45 21.43 5.42 -2.83
CA LYS A 45 21.67 4.93 -1.46
C LYS A 45 20.49 4.10 -0.94
N ILE A 46 19.26 4.55 -1.19
CA ILE A 46 18.05 3.79 -0.83
C ILE A 46 18.02 2.45 -1.56
N TYR A 47 18.28 2.45 -2.87
CA TYR A 47 18.25 1.20 -3.67
C TYR A 47 19.24 0.16 -3.17
N LYS A 48 20.42 0.57 -2.69
CA LYS A 48 21.42 -0.36 -2.11
C LYS A 48 20.93 -1.12 -0.88
N MET A 49 19.87 -0.67 -0.24
CA MET A 49 19.27 -1.35 0.92
C MET A 49 18.40 -2.54 0.51
N PHE A 50 17.96 -2.59 -0.74
CA PHE A 50 17.15 -3.70 -1.23
C PHE A 50 18.08 -4.77 -1.76
N THR A 51 17.85 -6.02 -1.35
CA THR A 51 18.70 -7.14 -1.75
C THR A 51 17.83 -8.30 -2.20
N ILE A 52 18.46 -9.32 -2.79
CA ILE A 52 17.79 -10.56 -3.15
C ILE A 52 17.12 -11.26 -1.94
N ASP A 53 17.59 -10.98 -0.72
CA ASP A 53 17.00 -11.55 0.49
C ASP A 53 15.54 -11.15 0.65
N MET A 54 15.12 -9.99 0.11
CA MET A 54 13.71 -9.61 0.08
C MET A 54 12.87 -10.58 -0.77
N LEU A 55 13.37 -11.02 -1.93
CA LEU A 55 12.66 -11.97 -2.79
C LEU A 55 12.59 -13.36 -2.13
N ILE A 56 13.68 -13.77 -1.48
CA ILE A 56 13.73 -15.00 -0.68
C ILE A 56 12.71 -14.93 0.47
N TRP A 57 12.63 -13.78 1.15
CA TRP A 57 11.68 -13.53 2.22
C TRP A 57 10.24 -13.59 1.74
N TYR A 58 9.88 -12.91 0.64
CA TYR A 58 8.53 -12.97 0.06
C TYR A 58 8.17 -14.38 -0.39
N ALA A 59 9.07 -15.08 -1.06
CA ALA A 59 8.86 -16.49 -1.42
C ALA A 59 8.71 -17.36 -0.17
N GLY A 60 9.29 -16.94 0.95
CA GLY A 60 9.08 -17.49 2.27
C GLY A 60 7.66 -17.41 2.79
N LEU A 61 6.87 -16.44 2.35
CA LEU A 61 5.50 -16.24 2.81
C LEU A 61 4.46 -16.90 1.90
N TRP A 62 4.89 -17.51 0.79
CA TRP A 62 4.00 -18.20 -0.12
C TRP A 62 3.41 -19.47 0.49
N GLU A 63 2.09 -19.59 0.42
CA GLU A 63 1.36 -20.80 0.74
C GLU A 63 1.11 -21.59 -0.56
N PRO A 64 1.73 -22.78 -0.74
CA PRO A 64 1.72 -23.48 -2.02
C PRO A 64 0.44 -24.26 -2.33
N GLU A 65 -0.40 -24.60 -1.37
CA GLU A 65 -1.61 -25.41 -1.56
C GLU A 65 -2.79 -24.56 -2.06
N ILE A 66 -3.15 -23.52 -1.32
CA ILE A 66 -4.29 -22.65 -1.62
C ILE A 66 -3.90 -21.48 -2.52
N GLY A 67 -2.63 -21.08 -2.48
CA GLY A 67 -2.11 -19.93 -3.21
C GLY A 67 -2.43 -18.61 -2.51
N GLY A 68 -1.44 -18.02 -1.86
CA GLY A 68 -1.57 -16.74 -1.16
C GLY A 68 -0.29 -16.41 -0.42
N PHE A 69 -0.20 -15.20 0.13
CA PHE A 69 0.92 -14.79 0.96
C PHE A 69 0.47 -14.53 2.39
N TYR A 70 1.20 -15.10 3.34
CA TYR A 70 1.11 -14.75 4.75
C TYR A 70 1.58 -13.30 4.99
N PHE A 71 1.16 -12.73 6.13
CA PHE A 71 1.54 -11.37 6.51
C PHE A 71 3.01 -11.22 6.94
N SER A 72 3.53 -12.21 7.68
CA SER A 72 4.90 -12.25 8.21
C SER A 72 5.35 -13.69 8.45
N ASN A 73 6.61 -13.89 8.88
CA ASN A 73 7.11 -15.23 9.20
C ASN A 73 6.33 -15.85 10.38
N SER A 74 6.00 -15.08 11.42
CA SER A 74 5.20 -15.60 12.54
C SER A 74 3.79 -15.99 12.11
N ALA A 75 3.17 -15.23 11.21
CA ALA A 75 1.87 -15.58 10.61
C ALA A 75 1.96 -16.91 9.83
N ARG A 76 3.04 -17.11 9.07
CA ARG A 76 3.29 -18.38 8.39
C ARG A 76 3.52 -19.53 9.37
N ASP A 77 4.26 -19.31 10.44
CA ASP A 77 4.78 -20.39 11.27
C ASP A 77 3.85 -20.82 12.41
N HIS A 78 2.78 -20.07 12.72
CA HIS A 78 1.90 -20.36 13.86
C HIS A 78 0.44 -20.63 13.46
N GLU A 79 -0.25 -21.39 14.30
CA GLU A 79 -1.67 -21.69 14.20
C GLU A 79 -2.55 -20.43 14.32
N GLY A 80 -3.76 -20.50 13.78
CA GLY A 80 -4.73 -19.40 13.80
C GLY A 80 -4.50 -18.31 12.75
N PHE A 81 -3.35 -18.32 12.06
CA PHE A 81 -3.06 -17.40 10.96
C PHE A 81 -3.07 -18.10 9.59
N LEU A 82 -3.72 -17.47 8.62
CA LEU A 82 -3.88 -17.86 7.23
C LEU A 82 -3.38 -16.74 6.30
N PRO A 83 -3.04 -17.05 5.03
CA PRO A 83 -2.82 -16.02 4.02
C PRO A 83 -4.04 -15.12 3.87
N ASP A 84 -3.81 -13.83 3.59
CA ASP A 84 -4.89 -12.87 3.44
C ASP A 84 -4.80 -12.06 2.13
N LEU A 85 -5.89 -11.38 1.79
CA LEU A 85 -6.06 -10.70 0.50
C LEU A 85 -5.16 -9.49 0.37
N GLU A 86 -4.94 -8.77 1.47
CA GLU A 86 -4.10 -7.58 1.49
C GLU A 86 -2.64 -7.98 1.29
N SER A 87 -2.15 -8.93 2.08
CA SER A 87 -0.78 -9.44 1.93
C SER A 87 -0.54 -10.07 0.56
N THR A 88 -1.49 -10.87 0.07
CA THR A 88 -1.38 -11.49 -1.25
C THR A 88 -1.35 -10.44 -2.36
N SER A 89 -2.26 -9.47 -2.35
CA SER A 89 -2.23 -8.41 -3.36
C SER A 89 -0.94 -7.61 -3.27
N GLN A 90 -0.55 -7.14 -2.08
CA GLN A 90 0.65 -6.34 -1.92
C GLN A 90 1.92 -7.06 -2.37
N ALA A 91 2.07 -8.34 -2.04
CA ALA A 91 3.17 -9.17 -2.53
C ALA A 91 3.18 -9.27 -4.06
N VAL A 92 2.03 -9.56 -4.69
CA VAL A 92 1.91 -9.62 -6.15
C VAL A 92 2.33 -8.30 -6.79
N GLY A 93 1.78 -7.18 -6.31
CA GLY A 93 2.13 -5.87 -6.85
C GLY A 93 3.58 -5.47 -6.59
N PHE A 94 4.15 -5.88 -5.45
CA PHE A 94 5.56 -5.66 -5.16
C PHE A 94 6.44 -6.36 -6.19
N ILE A 95 6.25 -7.66 -6.38
CA ILE A 95 7.07 -8.45 -7.31
C ILE A 95 6.88 -7.95 -8.75
N THR A 96 5.64 -7.69 -9.17
CA THR A 96 5.36 -7.19 -10.52
C THR A 96 6.07 -5.86 -10.79
N ALA A 97 5.97 -4.90 -9.88
CA ALA A 97 6.56 -3.57 -10.05
C ALA A 97 8.08 -3.58 -9.87
N MET A 98 8.59 -4.34 -8.92
CA MET A 98 10.01 -4.31 -8.56
C MET A 98 10.87 -5.19 -9.45
N CYS A 99 10.32 -6.23 -10.10
CA CYS A 99 11.09 -7.18 -10.93
C CYS A 99 10.91 -7.00 -12.45
N ALA A 100 10.60 -5.78 -12.90
CA ALA A 100 10.49 -5.44 -14.32
C ALA A 100 9.46 -6.28 -15.11
N LEU A 101 8.53 -6.94 -14.43
CA LEU A 101 7.57 -7.85 -15.06
C LEU A 101 6.43 -7.10 -15.76
N GLY A 102 6.16 -5.86 -15.36
CA GLY A 102 5.09 -5.08 -15.95
C GLY A 102 4.95 -3.71 -15.33
N ASP A 103 3.90 -3.02 -15.77
CA ASP A 103 3.56 -1.69 -15.31
C ASP A 103 2.51 -1.76 -14.20
N ASP A 104 2.83 -1.18 -13.05
CA ASP A 104 1.98 -1.12 -11.87
C ASP A 104 0.75 -0.20 -12.04
N ASP A 105 0.76 0.65 -13.08
CA ASP A 105 -0.35 1.56 -13.41
C ASP A 105 -1.34 0.98 -14.42
N LYS A 106 -1.03 -0.18 -15.01
CA LYS A 106 -1.90 -0.83 -15.99
C LYS A 106 -2.70 -1.93 -15.32
N ASP A 107 -3.89 -2.21 -15.85
CA ASP A 107 -4.80 -3.29 -15.42
C ASP A 107 -4.21 -4.71 -15.63
N THR A 108 -2.88 -4.84 -15.72
CA THR A 108 -2.11 -6.05 -15.96
C THR A 108 -1.47 -6.61 -14.69
N TYR A 109 -1.90 -6.17 -13.50
CA TYR A 109 -1.27 -6.43 -12.20
C TYR A 109 -0.65 -7.82 -11.96
N ILE A 110 -1.39 -8.89 -12.29
CA ILE A 110 -0.97 -10.29 -12.14
C ILE A 110 -0.66 -10.98 -13.48
N LEU A 111 -0.97 -10.35 -14.61
CA LEU A 111 -0.83 -10.95 -15.95
C LEU A 111 0.60 -11.35 -16.34
N PRO A 112 1.66 -10.69 -15.86
CA PRO A 112 3.03 -11.14 -16.13
C PRO A 112 3.44 -12.42 -15.43
N TRP A 113 2.73 -12.86 -14.39
CA TRP A 113 3.13 -14.05 -13.63
C TRP A 113 2.90 -15.34 -14.44
N PRO A 114 3.63 -16.44 -14.18
CA PRO A 114 3.30 -17.72 -14.81
C PRO A 114 1.85 -18.16 -14.52
N LYS A 115 1.14 -18.68 -15.54
CA LYS A 115 -0.29 -19.03 -15.47
C LYS A 115 -0.67 -19.86 -14.24
N ARG A 116 0.17 -20.83 -13.85
CA ARG A 116 -0.06 -21.68 -12.66
C ARG A 116 -0.21 -20.87 -11.36
N PHE A 117 0.54 -19.77 -11.21
CA PHE A 117 0.43 -18.89 -10.05
C PHE A 117 -0.76 -17.94 -10.19
N GLN A 118 -1.01 -17.41 -11.38
CA GLN A 118 -2.20 -16.59 -11.66
C GLN A 118 -3.49 -17.33 -11.28
N GLU A 119 -3.61 -18.61 -11.68
CA GLU A 119 -4.76 -19.45 -11.40
C GLU A 119 -4.90 -19.72 -9.90
N LYS A 120 -3.83 -20.10 -9.20
CA LYS A 120 -3.86 -20.32 -7.74
C LYS A 120 -4.29 -19.06 -6.97
N ILE A 121 -3.63 -17.93 -7.23
CA ILE A 121 -3.90 -16.66 -6.52
C ILE A 121 -5.33 -16.17 -6.78
N SER A 122 -5.79 -16.24 -8.03
CA SER A 122 -7.15 -15.81 -8.35
C SER A 122 -8.21 -16.75 -7.80
N ASN A 123 -7.95 -18.06 -7.73
CA ASN A 123 -8.86 -19.02 -7.10
C ASN A 123 -8.93 -18.81 -5.59
N PHE A 124 -7.80 -18.52 -4.93
CA PHE A 124 -7.79 -18.11 -3.52
C PHE A 124 -8.71 -16.91 -3.29
N ALA A 125 -8.52 -15.82 -4.03
CA ALA A 125 -9.36 -14.63 -3.88
C ALA A 125 -10.84 -14.91 -4.20
N TYR A 126 -11.11 -15.69 -5.26
CA TYR A 126 -12.46 -16.05 -5.69
C TYR A 126 -13.22 -16.85 -4.62
N ASN A 127 -12.54 -17.77 -3.94
CA ASN A 127 -13.14 -18.65 -2.93
C ASN A 127 -13.47 -17.95 -1.61
N LEU A 128 -12.95 -16.74 -1.38
CA LEU A 128 -13.27 -15.93 -0.20
C LEU A 128 -14.56 -15.14 -0.35
N GLN A 129 -15.20 -15.14 -1.54
CA GLN A 129 -16.39 -14.35 -1.78
C GLN A 129 -17.66 -15.00 -1.22
N ASP A 130 -18.44 -14.22 -0.48
CA ASP A 130 -19.73 -14.60 0.08
C ASP A 130 -20.90 -14.05 -0.76
N GLU A 131 -22.13 -14.50 -0.50
CA GLU A 131 -23.36 -14.17 -1.24
C GLU A 131 -23.70 -12.67 -1.18
N ASP A 132 -23.33 -12.01 -0.08
CA ASP A 132 -23.40 -10.56 0.05
C ASP A 132 -22.35 -9.83 -0.82
N GLY A 133 -21.61 -10.53 -1.67
CA GLY A 133 -20.69 -9.97 -2.65
C GLY A 133 -19.39 -9.42 -2.08
N TYR A 134 -19.22 -9.40 -0.75
CA TYR A 134 -17.95 -9.08 -0.09
C TYR A 134 -17.07 -10.34 0.05
N PHE A 135 -15.86 -10.13 0.56
CA PHE A 135 -14.84 -11.17 0.69
C PHE A 135 -14.42 -11.27 2.16
N TYR A 136 -14.40 -12.49 2.69
CA TYR A 136 -14.17 -12.75 4.11
C TYR A 136 -13.17 -13.88 4.31
N HIS A 137 -12.23 -13.67 5.22
CA HIS A 137 -11.26 -14.70 5.60
C HIS A 137 -11.86 -15.64 6.64
N PRO A 138 -11.63 -16.97 6.53
CA PRO A 138 -12.16 -17.94 7.50
C PRO A 138 -11.80 -17.64 8.95
N GLN A 139 -10.61 -17.07 9.18
CA GLN A 139 -10.09 -16.75 10.52
C GLN A 139 -10.75 -15.53 11.18
N TRP A 140 -11.48 -14.69 10.43
CA TRP A 140 -12.15 -13.50 10.97
C TRP A 140 -13.66 -13.50 10.74
N GLY A 141 -14.14 -14.25 9.75
CA GLY A 141 -15.56 -14.26 9.39
C GLY A 141 -16.04 -12.90 8.91
N LYS A 142 -17.33 -12.61 9.16
CA LYS A 142 -18.00 -11.38 8.73
C LYS A 142 -17.85 -10.21 9.70
N GLU A 143 -17.42 -10.48 10.93
CA GLU A 143 -17.27 -9.51 12.02
C GLU A 143 -15.96 -8.70 11.89
N ILE A 144 -15.79 -8.08 10.73
CA ILE A 144 -14.63 -7.23 10.40
C ILE A 144 -15.06 -5.77 10.24
N SER A 145 -14.11 -4.86 10.47
CA SER A 145 -14.38 -3.43 10.33
C SER A 145 -14.88 -3.08 8.91
N PRO A 146 -15.73 -2.05 8.75
CA PRO A 146 -16.17 -1.59 7.43
C PRO A 146 -15.00 -1.26 6.49
N THR A 147 -13.92 -0.72 7.06
CA THR A 147 -12.66 -0.43 6.36
C THR A 147 -12.02 -1.71 5.81
N ARG A 148 -11.85 -2.75 6.63
CA ARG A 148 -11.29 -4.04 6.19
C ARG A 148 -12.15 -4.66 5.09
N ARG A 149 -13.47 -4.72 5.31
CA ARG A 149 -14.43 -5.25 4.33
C ARG A 149 -14.36 -4.54 2.99
N GLY A 150 -14.24 -3.21 2.98
CA GLY A 150 -14.05 -2.41 1.77
C GLY A 150 -12.71 -2.69 1.08
N ARG A 151 -11.62 -2.74 1.84
CA ARG A 151 -10.27 -3.02 1.32
C ARG A 151 -10.13 -4.42 0.74
N ASP A 152 -10.61 -5.43 1.44
CA ASP A 152 -10.55 -6.83 0.96
C ASP A 152 -11.32 -7.00 -0.35
N CYS A 153 -12.46 -6.30 -0.51
CA CYS A 153 -13.18 -6.27 -1.78
C CYS A 153 -12.34 -5.63 -2.92
N GLY A 154 -11.61 -4.55 -2.63
CA GLY A 154 -10.68 -3.94 -3.58
C GLY A 154 -9.49 -4.85 -3.92
N TRP A 155 -8.89 -5.49 -2.91
CA TRP A 155 -7.75 -6.38 -3.07
C TRP A 155 -8.09 -7.65 -3.85
N ALA A 156 -9.20 -8.31 -3.50
CA ALA A 156 -9.68 -9.46 -4.26
C ALA A 156 -9.95 -9.11 -5.72
N TRP A 157 -10.55 -7.94 -5.98
CA TRP A 157 -10.84 -7.52 -7.34
C TRP A 157 -9.58 -7.35 -8.19
N ARG A 158 -8.50 -6.78 -7.63
CA ARG A 158 -7.19 -6.65 -8.32
C ARG A 158 -6.55 -8.00 -8.68
N LEU A 159 -6.91 -9.07 -7.99
CA LEU A 159 -6.40 -10.42 -8.24
C LEU A 159 -7.27 -11.23 -9.22
N ILE A 160 -8.54 -10.83 -9.41
CA ILE A 160 -9.52 -11.55 -10.23
C ILE A 160 -9.71 -10.87 -11.59
N GLU A 161 -9.97 -9.56 -11.60
CA GLU A 161 -10.36 -8.80 -12.79
C GLU A 161 -9.34 -8.87 -13.94
N PRO A 162 -8.02 -8.69 -13.71
CA PRO A 162 -7.04 -8.70 -14.80
C PRO A 162 -7.07 -9.98 -15.63
N LEU A 163 -7.48 -11.10 -15.03
CA LEU A 163 -7.55 -12.41 -15.69
C LEU A 163 -8.84 -12.63 -16.49
N GLY A 164 -9.69 -11.59 -16.61
CA GLY A 164 -10.99 -11.68 -17.26
C GLY A 164 -11.99 -12.56 -16.49
N LYS A 165 -11.67 -12.96 -15.26
CA LYS A 165 -12.56 -13.73 -14.39
C LYS A 165 -13.63 -12.82 -13.82
N LYS A 166 -14.84 -13.35 -13.65
CA LYS A 166 -15.94 -12.68 -12.94
C LYS A 166 -15.96 -13.14 -11.49
N CYS A 167 -16.41 -12.26 -10.60
CA CYS A 167 -16.77 -12.63 -9.22
C CYS A 167 -17.88 -13.70 -9.21
N LYS A 168 -17.91 -14.53 -8.17
CA LYS A 168 -18.97 -15.52 -7.89
C LYS A 168 -20.33 -14.85 -7.70
N TYR A 169 -20.34 -13.72 -7.00
CA TYR A 169 -21.51 -12.88 -6.77
C TYR A 169 -21.20 -11.43 -7.20
N LEU A 170 -22.23 -10.66 -7.54
CA LEU A 170 -22.05 -9.24 -7.83
C LEU A 170 -21.52 -8.53 -6.58
N ARG A 171 -20.49 -7.70 -6.76
CA ARG A 171 -19.98 -6.86 -5.68
C ARG A 171 -21.06 -5.83 -5.29
N PRO A 172 -21.07 -5.35 -4.04
CA PRO A 172 -22.02 -4.35 -3.57
C PRO A 172 -22.11 -3.12 -4.47
N THR A 173 -20.97 -2.61 -4.96
CA THR A 173 -20.94 -1.44 -5.87
C THR A 173 -21.49 -1.75 -7.27
N GLN A 174 -21.42 -3.00 -7.72
CA GLN A 174 -22.02 -3.43 -8.98
C GLN A 174 -23.53 -3.57 -8.86
N ARG A 175 -24.03 -4.11 -7.72
CA ARG A 175 -25.47 -4.16 -7.42
C ARG A 175 -26.08 -2.76 -7.36
N ALA A 176 -25.44 -1.85 -6.62
CA ALA A 176 -25.87 -0.45 -6.54
C ALA A 176 -26.05 0.18 -7.92
N LYS A 177 -25.07 -0.01 -8.83
CA LYS A 177 -25.14 0.49 -10.20
C LYS A 177 -26.25 -0.15 -11.04
N GLN A 178 -26.54 -1.43 -10.84
CA GLN A 178 -27.60 -2.13 -11.58
C GLN A 178 -29.00 -1.74 -11.08
N GLU A 179 -29.15 -1.54 -9.78
CA GLU A 179 -30.42 -1.20 -9.12
C GLU A 179 -30.71 0.31 -9.17
N GLY A 180 -29.67 1.14 -9.36
CA GLY A 180 -29.79 2.60 -9.33
C GLY A 180 -29.96 3.18 -7.92
N THR A 181 -29.79 2.35 -6.88
CA THR A 181 -29.92 2.74 -5.48
C THR A 181 -28.89 2.01 -4.61
N PRO A 182 -28.48 2.57 -3.46
CA PRO A 182 -27.65 1.87 -2.47
C PRO A 182 -28.31 0.54 -2.03
N PRO A 183 -27.61 -0.61 -2.09
CA PRO A 183 -28.16 -1.87 -1.63
C PRO A 183 -28.16 -1.93 -0.08
N PRO A 184 -28.95 -2.82 0.54
CA PRO A 184 -28.96 -3.01 2.00
C PRO A 184 -27.60 -3.39 2.60
N THR A 185 -26.69 -3.91 1.78
CA THR A 185 -25.31 -4.25 2.17
C THR A 185 -24.37 -3.04 2.28
N PHE A 186 -24.82 -1.85 1.90
CA PHE A 186 -24.09 -0.60 2.14
C PHE A 186 -24.27 -0.16 3.60
N PRO A 187 -23.30 0.58 4.16
CA PRO A 187 -23.45 1.20 5.48
C PRO A 187 -24.69 2.08 5.59
N ASP A 188 -25.26 2.19 6.79
CA ASP A 188 -26.48 2.97 7.08
C ASP A 188 -26.39 4.42 6.61
N TYR A 189 -25.21 5.04 6.75
CA TYR A 189 -24.97 6.42 6.31
C TYR A 189 -25.02 6.62 4.80
N LEU A 190 -25.07 5.55 4.00
CA LEU A 190 -25.26 5.62 2.54
C LEU A 190 -26.69 5.30 2.10
N GLN A 191 -27.59 4.94 3.02
CA GLN A 191 -28.97 4.58 2.67
C GLN A 191 -29.81 5.80 2.23
N SER A 192 -29.43 7.01 2.64
CA SER A 192 -30.00 8.27 2.15
C SER A 192 -28.99 9.42 2.26
N THR A 193 -29.26 10.52 1.56
CA THR A 193 -28.41 11.72 1.61
C THR A 193 -28.53 12.47 2.95
N ASP A 194 -29.67 12.37 3.63
CA ASP A 194 -29.86 12.88 5.00
C ASP A 194 -29.04 12.09 6.01
N ALA A 195 -29.06 10.74 5.92
CA ALA A 195 -28.24 9.89 6.78
C ALA A 195 -26.74 10.15 6.58
N LEU A 196 -26.31 10.44 5.35
CA LEU A 196 -24.93 10.84 5.08
C LEU A 196 -24.57 12.16 5.79
N ARG A 197 -25.41 13.18 5.70
CA ARG A 197 -25.17 14.48 6.36
C ARG A 197 -25.12 14.36 7.88
N GLU A 198 -26.06 13.61 8.45
CA GLU A 198 -26.08 13.32 9.89
C GLU A 198 -24.79 12.62 10.30
N TRP A 199 -24.40 11.57 9.57
CA TRP A 199 -23.16 10.85 9.85
C TRP A 199 -21.93 11.76 9.77
N LEU A 200 -21.80 12.59 8.73
CA LEU A 200 -20.70 13.55 8.56
C LEU A 200 -20.65 14.58 9.70
N SER A 201 -21.80 15.05 10.18
CA SER A 201 -21.88 16.02 11.29
C SER A 201 -21.32 15.52 12.62
N THR A 202 -21.19 14.20 12.78
CA THR A 202 -20.63 13.56 13.98
C THR A 202 -19.14 13.25 13.88
N ARG A 203 -18.48 13.60 12.78
CA ARG A 203 -17.07 13.27 12.53
C ARG A 203 -16.17 14.40 13.02
N ASP A 204 -15.12 14.03 13.75
CA ASP A 204 -14.06 14.94 14.21
C ASP A 204 -12.85 14.88 13.27
N ILE A 205 -13.04 15.35 12.02
CA ILE A 205 -11.99 15.32 11.00
C ILE A 205 -10.80 16.22 11.35
N GLU A 206 -11.02 17.26 12.16
CA GLU A 206 -9.99 18.23 12.56
C GLU A 206 -8.96 17.67 13.55
N HIS A 207 -9.22 16.49 14.13
CA HIS A 207 -8.28 15.79 15.00
C HIS A 207 -8.03 14.33 14.56
N ASN A 208 -8.82 13.81 13.62
CA ASN A 208 -8.79 12.39 13.22
C ASN A 208 -8.93 12.21 11.70
N SER A 209 -8.23 13.04 10.91
CA SER A 209 -8.37 13.01 9.46
C SER A 209 -7.86 11.71 8.85
N TYR A 210 -6.83 11.07 9.43
CA TYR A 210 -6.30 9.80 8.91
C TYR A 210 -7.28 8.62 9.04
N PRO A 211 -7.82 8.27 10.23
CA PRO A 211 -8.83 7.22 10.33
C PRO A 211 -10.06 7.47 9.47
N PHE A 212 -10.53 8.73 9.42
CA PHE A 212 -11.65 9.12 8.57
C PHE A 212 -11.34 8.93 7.09
N GLY A 213 -10.22 9.47 6.61
CA GLY A 213 -9.76 9.30 5.24
C GLY A 213 -9.52 7.84 4.87
N ASN A 214 -9.04 7.01 5.81
CA ASN A 214 -8.87 5.58 5.57
C ASN A 214 -10.22 4.86 5.36
N LEU A 215 -11.25 5.20 6.13
CA LEU A 215 -12.61 4.68 5.94
C LEU A 215 -13.18 5.10 4.58
N ILE A 216 -13.12 6.40 4.26
CA ILE A 216 -13.63 6.92 2.99
C ILE A 216 -12.87 6.32 1.81
N ASN A 217 -11.54 6.24 1.85
CA ASN A 217 -10.74 5.65 0.79
C ASN A 217 -11.11 4.17 0.55
N SER A 218 -11.32 3.42 1.65
CA SER A 218 -11.70 2.00 1.58
C SER A 218 -13.12 1.78 1.08
N THR A 219 -13.98 2.80 1.12
CA THR A 219 -15.40 2.75 0.72
C THR A 219 -15.75 3.70 -0.41
N GLY A 220 -14.76 4.36 -1.04
CA GLY A 220 -14.98 5.43 -2.02
C GLY A 220 -15.86 5.02 -3.20
N GLY A 221 -15.67 3.77 -3.68
CA GLY A 221 -16.50 3.21 -4.74
C GLY A 221 -17.99 3.07 -4.37
N GLN A 222 -18.34 3.03 -3.08
CA GLN A 222 -19.72 3.01 -2.61
C GLN A 222 -20.36 4.38 -2.72
N PHE A 223 -19.65 5.47 -2.39
CA PHE A 223 -20.14 6.84 -2.60
C PHE A 223 -20.43 7.10 -4.08
N VAL A 224 -19.50 6.73 -4.96
CA VAL A 224 -19.68 6.86 -6.42
C VAL A 224 -20.86 6.01 -6.91
N ALA A 225 -21.00 4.79 -6.40
CA ALA A 225 -22.10 3.92 -6.80
C ALA A 225 -23.46 4.33 -6.21
N ALA A 226 -23.49 5.08 -5.11
CA ALA A 226 -24.69 5.65 -4.52
C ALA A 226 -25.21 6.87 -5.31
N GLY A 227 -24.34 7.57 -6.05
CA GLY A 227 -24.70 8.59 -7.02
C GLY A 227 -24.00 9.94 -6.79
N ASP A 228 -24.12 10.83 -7.77
CA ASP A 228 -23.40 12.11 -7.81
C ASP A 228 -23.72 13.03 -6.63
N GLU A 229 -24.94 12.97 -6.09
CA GLU A 229 -25.30 13.77 -4.91
C GLU A 229 -24.48 13.37 -3.68
N TYR A 230 -24.30 12.06 -3.44
CA TYR A 230 -23.47 11.55 -2.33
C TYR A 230 -22.02 12.01 -2.46
N VAL A 231 -21.48 11.96 -3.68
CA VAL A 231 -20.14 12.45 -3.99
C VAL A 231 -20.04 13.95 -3.68
N LYS A 232 -21.01 14.75 -4.14
CA LYS A 232 -21.04 16.19 -3.89
C LYS A 232 -21.06 16.53 -2.38
N ILE A 233 -21.92 15.86 -1.61
CA ILE A 233 -22.05 16.07 -0.16
C ILE A 233 -20.71 15.81 0.55
N LEU A 234 -20.06 14.69 0.19
CA LEU A 234 -18.77 14.33 0.76
C LEU A 234 -17.68 15.35 0.38
N VAL A 235 -17.59 15.74 -0.89
CA VAL A 235 -16.58 16.72 -1.35
C VAL A 235 -16.80 18.08 -0.69
N ASP A 236 -18.04 18.57 -0.59
CA ASP A 236 -18.35 19.83 0.07
C ASP A 236 -17.94 19.81 1.54
N TYR A 237 -18.23 18.71 2.25
CA TYR A 237 -17.82 18.52 3.64
C TYR A 237 -16.29 18.50 3.79
N LEU A 238 -15.58 17.76 2.91
CA LEU A 238 -14.11 17.71 2.96
C LEU A 238 -13.50 19.10 2.71
N ASN A 239 -14.00 19.83 1.71
CA ASN A 239 -13.53 21.17 1.38
C ASN A 239 -13.78 22.17 2.51
N SER A 240 -14.93 22.09 3.20
CA SER A 240 -15.26 23.03 4.28
C SER A 240 -14.39 22.88 5.52
N HIS A 241 -13.69 21.76 5.68
CA HIS A 241 -12.79 21.50 6.82
C HIS A 241 -11.30 21.56 6.43
N ASN A 242 -10.98 21.71 5.14
CA ASN A 242 -9.59 21.93 4.75
C ASN A 242 -9.20 23.38 5.09
N ARG A 243 -8.05 23.55 5.72
CA ARG A 243 -7.65 24.85 6.26
C ARG A 243 -6.85 25.65 5.24
N GLU A 244 -7.19 26.92 5.06
CA GLU A 244 -6.51 27.79 4.09
C GLU A 244 -5.06 28.11 4.46
N ASP A 245 -4.69 28.03 5.75
CA ASP A 245 -3.38 28.40 6.27
C ASP A 245 -2.30 27.34 5.95
N ASN A 246 -2.63 26.06 6.11
CA ASN A 246 -1.71 24.94 5.97
C ASN A 246 -2.13 23.88 4.92
N GLY A 247 -3.35 23.95 4.37
CA GLY A 247 -3.89 22.97 3.42
C GLY A 247 -4.19 21.60 4.02
N LEU A 248 -4.18 21.46 5.34
CA LEU A 248 -4.46 20.22 6.06
C LEU A 248 -5.88 20.26 6.66
N TRP A 249 -6.30 19.14 7.25
CA TRP A 249 -7.52 19.08 8.06
C TRP A 249 -7.25 19.31 9.54
N GLU A 250 -6.06 18.93 10.02
CA GLU A 250 -5.59 19.27 11.36
C GLU A 250 -4.77 20.58 11.39
N PRO A 251 -4.74 21.28 12.53
CA PRO A 251 -3.96 22.52 12.65
C PRO A 251 -2.45 22.30 12.70
N GLN A 252 -1.97 21.11 13.10
CA GLN A 252 -0.54 20.82 13.21
C GLN A 252 0.06 20.40 11.86
N VAL A 253 1.29 20.84 11.57
CA VAL A 253 2.06 20.36 10.41
C VAL A 253 3.06 19.30 10.90
N ASN A 254 2.65 18.04 10.81
CA ASN A 254 3.42 16.87 11.27
C ASN A 254 3.05 15.62 10.45
N TYR A 255 3.73 14.49 10.69
CA TYR A 255 3.43 13.25 9.96
C TYR A 255 2.00 12.75 10.16
N ALA A 256 1.42 12.91 11.36
CA ALA A 256 0.04 12.49 11.60
C ALA A 256 -0.94 13.21 10.66
N SER A 257 -0.77 14.52 10.50
CA SER A 257 -1.67 15.34 9.68
C SER A 257 -1.42 15.16 8.18
N VAL A 258 -0.16 14.96 7.80
CA VAL A 258 0.21 14.63 6.41
C VAL A 258 -0.27 13.22 6.00
N ASN A 259 -0.35 12.27 6.95
CA ASN A 259 -1.00 10.98 6.69
C ASN A 259 -2.48 11.18 6.33
N GLY A 260 -3.16 12.08 7.05
CA GLY A 260 -4.50 12.55 6.75
C GLY A 260 -4.66 13.09 5.34
N LEU A 261 -3.81 14.07 4.99
CA LEU A 261 -3.73 14.63 3.64
C LEU A 261 -3.53 13.56 2.58
N MET A 262 -2.66 12.57 2.81
CA MET A 262 -2.51 11.45 1.86
C MET A 262 -3.83 10.70 1.67
N LYS A 263 -4.45 10.25 2.77
CA LYS A 263 -5.65 9.40 2.68
C LYS A 263 -6.80 10.12 2.00
N LEU A 264 -7.02 11.38 2.37
CA LEU A 264 -8.06 12.22 1.79
C LEU A 264 -7.70 12.62 0.35
N GLY A 265 -6.46 13.00 0.08
CA GLY A 265 -5.99 13.34 -1.27
C GLY A 265 -6.10 12.20 -2.28
N MET A 266 -5.94 10.95 -1.85
CA MET A 266 -6.17 9.78 -2.71
C MET A 266 -7.66 9.54 -3.03
N VAL A 267 -8.59 10.14 -2.28
CA VAL A 267 -10.04 9.99 -2.49
C VAL A 267 -10.51 10.89 -3.64
N TYR A 268 -10.01 12.14 -3.70
CA TYR A 268 -10.45 13.16 -4.66
C TYR A 268 -10.50 12.70 -6.13
N PRO A 269 -9.46 12.07 -6.70
CA PRO A 269 -9.51 11.58 -8.07
C PRO A 269 -10.63 10.57 -8.34
N GLY A 270 -11.01 9.77 -7.32
CA GLY A 270 -12.10 8.80 -7.41
C GLY A 270 -13.49 9.42 -7.24
N LEU A 271 -13.58 10.64 -6.72
CA LEU A 271 -14.82 11.39 -6.51
C LEU A 271 -15.09 12.33 -7.70
N ASN A 272 -15.38 11.74 -8.87
CA ASN A 272 -15.68 12.46 -10.13
C ASN A 272 -14.58 13.46 -10.56
N GLY A 273 -13.32 13.14 -10.26
CA GLY A 273 -12.18 13.96 -10.67
C GLY A 273 -12.03 15.28 -9.90
N ALA A 274 -12.60 15.39 -8.70
CA ALA A 274 -12.40 16.53 -7.83
C ALA A 274 -10.90 16.77 -7.54
N THR A 275 -10.55 18.01 -7.21
CA THR A 275 -9.20 18.46 -6.87
C THR A 275 -9.10 18.78 -5.38
N LEU A 276 -7.90 18.59 -4.83
CA LEU A 276 -7.60 18.97 -3.45
C LEU A 276 -7.78 20.48 -3.25
N PRO A 277 -8.43 20.94 -2.18
CA PRO A 277 -8.40 22.33 -1.77
C PRO A 277 -6.97 22.74 -1.35
N HIS A 278 -6.59 23.98 -1.65
CA HIS A 278 -5.30 24.58 -1.27
C HIS A 278 -4.07 23.65 -1.50
N PRO A 279 -3.89 23.08 -2.71
CA PRO A 279 -2.86 22.06 -2.94
C PRO A 279 -1.44 22.62 -2.78
N ASP A 280 -1.26 23.93 -2.92
CA ASP A 280 0.02 24.62 -2.70
C ASP A 280 0.42 24.66 -1.22
N LYS A 281 -0.54 24.91 -0.33
CA LYS A 281 -0.30 24.89 1.13
C LYS A 281 -0.07 23.46 1.61
N SER A 282 -0.88 22.54 1.10
CA SER A 282 -0.75 21.11 1.34
C SER A 282 0.65 20.57 0.95
N PHE A 283 1.17 21.01 -0.20
CA PHE A 283 2.51 20.66 -0.66
C PHE A 283 3.59 21.13 0.32
N GLU A 284 3.57 22.41 0.73
CA GLU A 284 4.57 22.95 1.66
C GLU A 284 4.48 22.28 3.03
N SER A 285 3.27 21.97 3.51
CA SER A 285 3.07 21.21 4.74
C SER A 285 3.64 19.79 4.66
N ALA A 286 3.46 19.11 3.53
CA ALA A 286 4.05 17.78 3.30
C ALA A 286 5.59 17.84 3.29
N VAL A 287 6.17 18.83 2.61
CA VAL A 287 7.64 19.05 2.61
C VAL A 287 8.14 19.31 4.02
N ALA A 288 7.51 20.23 4.75
CA ALA A 288 7.89 20.61 6.11
C ALA A 288 7.85 19.42 7.08
N ALA A 289 6.83 18.57 6.99
CA ALA A 289 6.77 17.35 7.80
C ALA A 289 7.87 16.34 7.45
N VAL A 290 8.26 16.22 6.18
CA VAL A 290 9.32 15.28 5.78
C VAL A 290 10.66 15.67 6.38
N VAL A 291 11.04 16.96 6.22
CA VAL A 291 12.35 17.50 6.62
C VAL A 291 12.42 17.92 8.09
N SER A 292 11.38 17.67 8.87
CA SER A 292 11.40 17.90 10.31
C SER A 292 12.20 16.82 11.03
N ASP A 293 12.64 17.15 12.25
CA ASP A 293 13.27 16.20 13.18
C ASP A 293 12.24 15.26 13.87
N GLU A 294 10.99 15.21 13.39
CA GLU A 294 9.97 14.33 13.95
C GLU A 294 10.35 12.86 13.74
N GLU A 295 10.37 12.11 14.85
CA GLU A 295 10.54 10.67 14.82
C GLU A 295 9.33 9.97 14.20
N VAL A 296 9.60 8.97 13.37
CA VAL A 296 8.56 8.13 12.78
C VAL A 296 8.41 6.85 13.59
N THR A 297 7.16 6.48 13.86
CA THR A 297 6.78 5.23 14.51
C THR A 297 6.46 4.14 13.47
N PHE A 298 5.92 4.55 12.31
CA PHE A 298 5.40 3.64 11.30
C PHE A 298 6.00 3.90 9.93
N ALA A 299 6.29 2.84 9.18
CA ALA A 299 6.79 2.90 7.81
C ALA A 299 5.87 3.70 6.88
N CYS A 300 4.56 3.67 7.14
CA CYS A 300 3.62 4.44 6.31
C CYS A 300 3.84 5.95 6.39
N GLN A 301 4.44 6.50 7.46
CA GLN A 301 4.54 7.96 7.63
C GLN A 301 5.35 8.63 6.51
N PHE A 302 6.50 8.08 6.16
CA PHE A 302 7.33 8.64 5.07
C PHE A 302 6.80 8.27 3.67
N TYR A 303 6.17 7.10 3.51
CA TYR A 303 5.42 6.78 2.29
C TYR A 303 4.29 7.79 2.05
N ASN A 304 3.47 8.04 3.08
CA ASN A 304 2.29 8.88 2.99
C ASN A 304 2.67 10.31 2.62
N ALA A 305 3.80 10.81 3.12
CA ALA A 305 4.28 12.14 2.77
C ALA A 305 4.57 12.28 1.27
N TRP A 306 5.28 11.34 0.66
CA TRP A 306 5.50 11.34 -0.80
C TRP A 306 4.20 11.21 -1.59
N ALA A 307 3.27 10.37 -1.13
CA ALA A 307 1.97 10.23 -1.76
C ALA A 307 1.13 11.51 -1.67
N ALA A 308 1.19 12.23 -0.54
CA ALA A 308 0.58 13.53 -0.35
C ALA A 308 1.19 14.57 -1.29
N THR A 309 2.52 14.66 -1.37
CA THR A 309 3.23 15.54 -2.31
C THR A 309 2.78 15.28 -3.76
N GLN A 310 2.71 14.02 -4.17
CA GLN A 310 2.24 13.65 -5.50
C GLN A 310 0.77 14.05 -5.73
N ALA A 311 -0.12 13.84 -4.75
CA ALA A 311 -1.52 14.22 -4.84
C ALA A 311 -1.68 15.74 -5.01
N CYS A 312 -0.89 16.54 -4.29
CA CYS A 312 -0.89 18.00 -4.41
C CYS A 312 -0.50 18.46 -5.83
N LEU A 313 0.61 17.93 -6.36
CA LEU A 313 1.08 18.26 -7.71
C LEU A 313 0.05 17.88 -8.78
N ARG A 314 -0.51 16.68 -8.69
CA ARG A 314 -1.58 16.23 -9.60
C ARG A 314 -2.81 17.14 -9.53
N SER A 315 -3.18 17.59 -8.34
CA SER A 315 -4.30 18.51 -8.15
C SER A 315 -4.09 19.83 -8.89
N MET A 316 -2.91 20.44 -8.76
CA MET A 316 -2.57 21.67 -9.49
C MET A 316 -2.60 21.49 -11.01
N GLU A 317 -2.18 20.33 -11.50
CA GLU A 317 -2.25 20.01 -12.94
C GLU A 317 -3.69 19.89 -13.43
N LEU A 318 -4.56 19.27 -12.64
CA LEU A 318 -5.99 19.12 -12.95
C LEU A 318 -6.75 20.45 -12.88
N GLU A 319 -6.31 21.39 -12.04
CA GLU A 319 -6.83 22.77 -12.02
C GLU A 319 -6.51 23.55 -13.31
N GLY A 320 -5.61 23.04 -14.15
CA GLY A 320 -5.21 23.66 -15.42
C GLY A 320 -4.20 24.80 -15.27
N ASP A 321 -3.75 25.09 -14.05
CA ASP A 321 -2.74 26.11 -13.77
C ASP A 321 -1.32 25.56 -13.98
N LYS A 322 -0.88 25.57 -15.24
CA LYS A 322 0.43 25.06 -15.64
C LYS A 322 1.59 25.82 -15.02
N GLU A 323 1.45 27.13 -14.78
CA GLU A 323 2.50 27.95 -14.18
C GLU A 323 2.69 27.58 -12.72
N LYS A 324 1.60 27.45 -11.96
CA LYS A 324 1.62 26.96 -10.58
C LYS A 324 2.18 25.56 -10.51
N ALA A 325 1.74 24.64 -11.36
CA ALA A 325 2.26 23.28 -11.39
C ALA A 325 3.78 23.25 -11.64
N GLU A 326 4.29 24.00 -12.62
CA GLU A 326 5.74 24.04 -12.90
C GLU A 326 6.53 24.71 -11.78
N LYS A 327 5.99 25.77 -11.16
CA LYS A 327 6.59 26.41 -9.97
C LYS A 327 6.80 25.38 -8.85
N TYR A 328 5.78 24.58 -8.55
CA TYR A 328 5.88 23.57 -7.49
C TYR A 328 6.73 22.35 -7.88
N ARG A 329 6.81 22.00 -9.17
CA ARG A 329 7.81 21.03 -9.67
C ARG A 329 9.24 21.54 -9.53
N ALA A 330 9.48 22.82 -9.80
CA ALA A 330 10.78 23.44 -9.56
C ALA A 330 11.13 23.45 -8.07
N ARG A 331 10.16 23.79 -7.20
CA ARG A 331 10.31 23.71 -5.75
C ARG A 331 10.63 22.29 -5.29
N LEU A 332 9.95 21.27 -5.83
CA LEU A 332 10.25 19.87 -5.52
C LEU A 332 11.71 19.53 -5.86
N ARG A 333 12.20 19.90 -7.05
CA ARG A 333 13.60 19.65 -7.44
C ARG A 333 14.62 20.28 -6.48
N GLU A 334 14.30 21.43 -5.91
CA GLU A 334 15.15 22.11 -4.91
C GLU A 334 15.21 21.33 -3.58
N VAL A 335 14.06 20.90 -3.06
CA VAL A 335 13.98 20.27 -1.72
C VAL A 335 14.20 18.76 -1.73
N ALA A 336 14.07 18.12 -2.88
CA ALA A 336 14.06 16.68 -2.97
C ALA A 336 15.33 15.98 -2.49
N PRO A 337 16.57 16.46 -2.73
CA PRO A 337 17.75 15.79 -2.22
C PRO A 337 17.65 15.55 -0.71
N GLU A 338 17.23 16.58 0.04
CA GLU A 338 17.05 16.48 1.48
C GLU A 338 15.87 15.58 1.87
N MET A 339 14.72 15.72 1.20
CA MET A 339 13.57 14.86 1.46
C MET A 339 13.89 13.38 1.23
N ILE A 340 14.63 13.06 0.17
CA ILE A 340 15.02 11.69 -0.19
C ILE A 340 16.04 11.16 0.82
N ARG A 341 17.04 11.96 1.21
CA ARG A 341 18.01 11.60 2.25
C ARG A 341 17.30 11.23 3.56
N VAL A 342 16.43 12.11 4.07
CA VAL A 342 15.66 11.88 5.31
C VAL A 342 14.74 10.68 5.17
N THR A 343 14.11 10.48 4.01
CA THR A 343 13.30 9.29 3.73
C THR A 343 14.15 8.01 3.81
N GLY A 344 15.35 8.01 3.22
CA GLY A 344 16.27 6.88 3.26
C GLY A 344 16.72 6.52 4.67
N GLU A 345 17.03 7.52 5.49
CA GLU A 345 17.34 7.35 6.91
C GLU A 345 16.17 6.70 7.67
N LYS A 346 14.94 7.14 7.40
CA LYS A 346 13.72 6.59 8.00
C LYS A 346 13.41 5.18 7.53
N ILE A 347 13.66 4.85 6.26
CA ILE A 347 13.57 3.48 5.74
C ILE A 347 14.55 2.57 6.49
N ALA A 348 15.77 3.02 6.78
CA ALA A 348 16.77 2.22 7.48
C ALA A 348 16.32 1.80 8.89
N LEU A 349 15.52 2.63 9.56
CA LEU A 349 14.93 2.31 10.87
C LEU A 349 13.89 1.18 10.82
N THR A 350 13.40 0.82 9.62
CA THR A 350 12.42 -0.25 9.43
C THR A 350 13.06 -1.57 9.03
N ALA A 351 14.33 -1.57 8.63
CA ALA A 351 15.04 -2.79 8.24
C ALA A 351 15.12 -3.80 9.40
N VAL A 352 15.09 -5.08 9.05
CA VAL A 352 15.20 -6.21 9.98
C VAL A 352 16.20 -7.24 9.45
N GLY A 353 16.77 -8.05 10.35
CA GLY A 353 17.85 -8.98 10.03
C GLY A 353 17.47 -10.15 9.11
N ASP A 354 16.20 -10.30 8.74
CA ASP A 354 15.72 -11.34 7.81
C ASP A 354 15.72 -10.90 6.34
N GLY A 355 16.34 -9.74 6.05
CA GLY A 355 16.45 -9.19 4.69
C GLY A 355 15.23 -8.40 4.24
N SER A 356 14.32 -8.06 5.15
CA SER A 356 13.07 -7.38 4.84
C SER A 356 12.84 -6.13 5.72
N PHE A 357 11.62 -5.60 5.75
CA PHE A 357 11.27 -4.40 6.50
C PHE A 357 10.01 -4.60 7.35
N ALA A 358 10.02 -4.05 8.57
CA ALA A 358 8.91 -4.06 9.50
C ALA A 358 8.08 -2.77 9.39
N TYR A 359 6.78 -2.87 9.61
CA TYR A 359 5.88 -1.72 9.59
C TYR A 359 6.15 -0.74 10.74
N PHE A 360 6.58 -1.23 11.90
CA PHE A 360 7.01 -0.37 13.00
C PHE A 360 8.51 -0.10 12.90
N THR A 361 8.97 1.05 13.36
CA THR A 361 10.42 1.36 13.41
C THR A 361 11.12 0.61 14.55
N ALA A 362 12.46 0.52 14.47
CA ALA A 362 13.29 -0.15 15.47
C ALA A 362 13.06 0.38 16.90
N ALA A 363 12.70 1.66 17.04
CA ALA A 363 12.36 2.28 18.32
C ALA A 363 11.20 1.56 19.05
N SER A 364 10.28 0.95 18.31
CA SER A 364 9.17 0.17 18.90
C SER A 364 9.60 -1.20 19.44
N GLY A 365 10.74 -1.73 18.98
CA GLY A 365 11.22 -3.08 19.27
C GLY A 365 10.34 -4.22 18.76
N LYS A 366 9.30 -3.96 17.95
CA LYS A 366 8.25 -4.94 17.58
C LYS A 366 7.82 -4.79 16.12
N THR A 367 7.01 -5.73 15.65
CA THR A 367 6.25 -5.69 14.39
C THR A 367 4.77 -5.43 14.69
N CYS A 368 4.02 -4.91 13.70
CA CYS A 368 2.60 -4.65 13.86
C CYS A 368 1.82 -5.99 13.83
N PRO A 369 1.15 -6.40 14.92
CA PRO A 369 0.38 -7.64 14.91
C PRO A 369 -0.97 -7.48 14.21
N HIS A 370 -1.36 -6.25 13.85
CA HIS A 370 -2.67 -5.95 13.29
C HIS A 370 -2.59 -5.35 11.88
N SER A 371 -3.53 -5.71 11.01
CA SER A 371 -3.80 -4.97 9.77
C SER A 371 -5.29 -4.66 9.66
N GLN A 372 -5.63 -3.36 9.62
CA GLN A 372 -7.02 -2.87 9.54
C GLN A 372 -7.91 -3.37 10.69
N GLY A 373 -7.33 -3.49 11.89
CA GLY A 373 -8.00 -3.99 13.09
C GLY A 373 -8.06 -5.51 13.21
N ALA A 374 -7.64 -6.25 12.19
CA ALA A 374 -7.57 -7.70 12.23
C ALA A 374 -6.20 -8.18 12.71
N TRP A 375 -6.16 -9.19 13.57
CA TRP A 375 -4.94 -9.79 14.08
C TRP A 375 -4.34 -10.73 13.01
N VAL A 376 -3.10 -10.44 12.58
CA VAL A 376 -2.44 -11.04 11.39
C VAL A 376 -1.07 -11.65 11.69
N ALA A 377 -0.48 -11.40 12.85
CA ALA A 377 0.84 -11.91 13.24
C ALA A 377 1.00 -11.96 14.76
N LEU A 378 2.01 -12.69 15.25
CA LEU A 378 2.30 -12.75 16.69
C LEU A 378 2.67 -11.37 17.26
N HIS A 379 2.17 -11.08 18.44
CA HIS A 379 2.49 -9.88 19.18
C HIS A 379 3.92 -9.93 19.73
N GLY A 380 4.62 -8.80 19.64
CA GLY A 380 5.92 -8.61 20.29
C GLY A 380 7.13 -9.21 19.57
N VAL A 381 6.93 -9.81 18.40
CA VAL A 381 8.02 -10.29 17.54
C VAL A 381 8.54 -9.13 16.69
N ARG A 382 9.86 -9.01 16.54
CA ARG A 382 10.49 -8.10 15.58
C ARG A 382 10.90 -8.89 14.34
N GLU A 383 10.16 -8.70 13.27
CA GLU A 383 10.32 -9.40 11.99
C GLU A 383 9.82 -8.54 10.83
N GLY A 384 10.12 -8.97 9.61
CA GLY A 384 9.51 -8.40 8.43
C GLY A 384 8.00 -8.58 8.40
N ASP A 385 7.31 -7.66 7.75
CA ASP A 385 5.93 -7.87 7.36
C ASP A 385 5.63 -7.25 5.99
N VAL A 386 4.56 -7.72 5.34
CA VAL A 386 4.25 -7.31 3.96
C VAL A 386 3.95 -5.82 3.87
N ASN A 387 3.24 -5.25 4.87
CA ASN A 387 2.96 -3.81 4.90
C ASN A 387 4.25 -2.99 5.06
N GLY A 388 5.14 -3.42 5.95
CA GLY A 388 6.45 -2.83 6.17
C GLY A 388 7.28 -2.81 4.89
N ASN A 389 7.41 -3.96 4.22
CA ASN A 389 8.09 -4.04 2.93
C ASN A 389 7.45 -3.10 1.90
N GLY A 390 6.12 -3.11 1.75
CA GLY A 390 5.42 -2.22 0.82
C GLY A 390 5.66 -0.74 1.11
N CYS A 391 5.55 -0.34 2.38
CA CYS A 391 5.70 1.06 2.82
C CYS A 391 7.16 1.54 2.89
N SER A 392 8.13 0.64 3.01
CA SER A 392 9.56 0.98 3.08
C SER A 392 10.27 0.94 1.74
N THR A 393 9.67 0.33 0.72
CA THR A 393 10.34 0.10 -0.57
C THR A 393 9.54 0.68 -1.74
N ARG A 394 8.64 -0.11 -2.33
CA ARG A 394 7.87 0.23 -3.54
C ARG A 394 7.03 1.50 -3.37
N ALA A 395 6.25 1.62 -2.30
CA ALA A 395 5.29 2.71 -2.18
C ALA A 395 5.96 4.11 -2.12
N PRO A 396 6.92 4.39 -1.20
CA PRO A 396 7.52 5.72 -1.12
C PRO A 396 8.25 6.06 -2.42
N LEU A 397 8.97 5.11 -3.01
CA LEU A 397 9.68 5.31 -4.26
C LEU A 397 8.74 5.58 -5.42
N ARG A 398 7.68 4.76 -5.60
CA ARG A 398 6.69 4.99 -6.66
C ARG A 398 6.11 6.40 -6.59
N HIS A 399 5.72 6.86 -5.40
CA HIS A 399 5.16 8.20 -5.23
C HIS A 399 6.20 9.31 -5.43
N MET A 400 7.44 9.09 -4.98
CA MET A 400 8.57 9.98 -5.24
C MET A 400 8.82 10.15 -6.74
N PHE A 401 9.03 9.07 -7.49
CA PHE A 401 9.25 9.12 -8.94
C PHE A 401 8.07 9.76 -9.68
N LYS A 402 6.83 9.42 -9.32
CA LYS A 402 5.64 10.05 -9.90
C LYS A 402 5.53 11.53 -9.60
N ALA A 403 5.99 11.99 -8.43
CA ALA A 403 6.05 13.42 -8.13
C ALA A 403 6.98 14.16 -9.11
N PHE A 404 8.02 13.50 -9.61
CA PHE A 404 8.88 13.99 -10.70
C PHE A 404 8.34 13.77 -12.12
N GLY A 405 7.19 13.12 -12.27
CA GLY A 405 6.61 12.79 -13.57
C GLY A 405 7.42 11.73 -14.33
N VAL A 406 8.06 10.81 -13.62
CA VAL A 406 8.79 9.68 -14.19
C VAL A 406 8.31 8.37 -13.57
N ASP A 407 8.47 7.27 -14.30
CA ASP A 407 8.18 5.94 -13.78
C ASP A 407 9.30 5.49 -12.84
N MET A 408 8.91 4.72 -11.81
CA MET A 408 9.88 4.11 -10.91
C MET A 408 10.65 3.02 -11.68
N PRO A 409 11.98 3.11 -11.79
CA PRO A 409 12.75 2.02 -12.37
C PRO A 409 12.61 0.78 -11.48
N PRO A 410 12.44 -0.41 -12.07
CA PRO A 410 12.42 -1.63 -11.27
C PRO A 410 13.77 -1.80 -10.56
N PHE A 411 13.72 -2.33 -9.34
CA PHE A 411 14.93 -2.60 -8.56
C PHE A 411 15.60 -3.91 -9.00
N PHE A 412 14.78 -4.95 -9.12
CA PHE A 412 15.14 -6.27 -9.57
C PHE A 412 15.02 -6.36 -11.10
N THR A 413 15.52 -7.47 -11.61
CA THR A 413 15.61 -7.79 -13.02
C THR A 413 14.64 -8.91 -13.38
N GLU A 414 14.50 -9.21 -14.67
CA GLU A 414 13.68 -10.34 -15.12
C GLU A 414 14.29 -11.67 -14.63
N GLU A 415 15.61 -11.74 -14.58
CA GLU A 415 16.37 -12.90 -14.06
C GLU A 415 16.12 -13.12 -12.56
N ASP A 416 15.94 -12.04 -11.80
CA ASP A 416 15.52 -12.11 -10.38
C ASP A 416 14.06 -12.59 -10.25
N ALA A 417 13.19 -12.22 -11.19
CA ALA A 417 11.80 -12.69 -11.22
C ALA A 417 11.71 -14.19 -11.51
N GLU A 418 12.50 -14.68 -12.47
CA GLU A 418 12.61 -16.11 -12.76
C GLU A 418 13.05 -16.88 -11.52
N PHE A 419 14.11 -16.41 -10.86
CA PHE A 419 14.57 -16.98 -9.59
C PHE A 419 13.47 -16.95 -8.52
N PHE A 420 12.71 -15.87 -8.40
CA PHE A 420 11.59 -15.81 -7.47
C PHE A 420 10.53 -16.89 -7.77
N PHE A 421 10.18 -17.12 -9.04
CA PHE A 421 9.23 -18.17 -9.40
C PHE A 421 9.76 -19.58 -9.15
N GLU A 422 11.07 -19.82 -9.34
CA GLU A 422 11.72 -21.07 -8.95
C GLU A 422 11.59 -21.30 -7.43
N LEU A 423 11.77 -20.25 -6.63
CA LEU A 423 11.57 -20.31 -5.17
C LEU A 423 10.12 -20.69 -4.82
N LEU A 424 9.14 -20.14 -5.53
CA LEU A 424 7.73 -20.48 -5.29
C LEU A 424 7.41 -21.94 -5.64
N ASP A 425 7.98 -22.49 -6.72
CA ASP A 425 7.79 -23.89 -7.10
C ASP A 425 8.45 -24.85 -6.10
N ALA A 426 9.60 -24.48 -5.54
CA ALA A 426 10.32 -25.29 -4.56
C ALA A 426 9.68 -25.26 -3.15
N ARG A 427 8.67 -24.42 -2.92
CA ARG A 427 8.05 -24.27 -1.60
C ARG A 427 7.17 -25.46 -1.24
N VAL A 428 7.34 -25.90 0.00
CA VAL A 428 6.47 -26.87 0.68
C VAL A 428 5.75 -26.22 1.86
N PRO A 429 4.55 -26.70 2.23
CA PRO A 429 3.83 -26.22 3.41
C PRO A 429 4.70 -26.26 4.67
N VAL A 430 4.61 -25.22 5.50
CA VAL A 430 5.35 -25.15 6.77
C VAL A 430 4.46 -25.72 7.89
N PRO A 431 4.93 -26.73 8.65
CA PRO A 431 4.22 -27.20 9.82
C PRO A 431 4.01 -26.05 10.82
N LYS A 432 2.76 -25.79 11.17
CA LYS A 432 2.39 -24.73 12.11
C LYS A 432 2.76 -25.12 13.54
N LYS A 433 3.24 -24.15 14.31
CA LYS A 433 3.48 -24.23 15.76
C LYS A 433 2.25 -23.74 16.52
N PRO A 434 2.01 -24.22 17.75
CA PRO A 434 0.97 -23.66 18.60
C PRO A 434 1.13 -22.16 18.77
N ASN A 435 0.03 -21.43 18.68
CA ASN A 435 0.02 -19.98 18.87
C ASN A 435 -0.06 -19.68 20.38
N PRO A 436 0.97 -19.05 20.98
CA PRO A 436 1.00 -18.81 22.43
C PRO A 436 -0.11 -17.88 22.92
N GLU A 437 -0.71 -17.09 22.04
CA GLU A 437 -1.79 -16.18 22.41
C GLU A 437 -3.15 -16.90 22.39
N LEU A 438 -3.40 -17.79 21.41
CA LEU A 438 -4.58 -18.66 21.44
C LEU A 438 -4.57 -19.63 22.62
N GLU A 439 -3.38 -20.08 23.04
CA GLU A 439 -3.24 -20.93 24.23
C GLU A 439 -3.56 -20.18 25.53
N LYS A 440 -3.36 -18.86 25.59
CA LYS A 440 -3.78 -18.04 26.75
C LYS A 440 -5.29 -17.91 26.81
N GLU A 441 -5.93 -17.62 25.68
CA GLU A 441 -7.40 -17.50 25.61
C GLU A 441 -8.10 -18.80 26.05
N LYS A 442 -7.57 -19.96 25.66
CA LYS A 442 -8.09 -21.27 26.10
C LYS A 442 -7.93 -21.54 27.60
N GLN A 443 -7.01 -20.88 28.29
CA GLN A 443 -6.80 -21.04 29.74
C GLN A 443 -7.69 -20.11 30.57
N GLU A 444 -8.21 -19.05 29.95
CA GLU A 444 -9.06 -18.05 30.60
C GLU A 444 -10.57 -18.35 30.45
N VAL A 445 -10.93 -19.33 29.61
CA VAL A 445 -12.29 -19.88 29.42
C VAL A 445 -12.42 -21.19 30.18
#